data_AF-A0A7J8QSR5-F1
#
_entry.id   AF-A0A7J8QSR5-F1
#
_cell.length_a   1.000
_cell.length_b   1.000
_cell.length_c   1.000
_cell.angle_alpha   90.00
_cell.angle_beta   90.00
_cell.angle_gamma   90.00
#
_symmetry.space_group_name_H-M   'P 1'
#
loop_
_entity.id
_entity.type
_entity.pdbx_description
1 polymer ?
#
loop_
_entity_poly.entity_id
_entity_poly.type
_entity_poly.pdbx_seq_one_letter_code
_entity_poly.pdbx_strand_id
1 'polypeptide(L)' 'MGRGRVQLRRIENNISRQVTFSKRRSGLLKKAHEISVLCDADVALIVFSNKGKLFEFSSDP' A
#
# COMPACT_ATOMS: atom_id res chain seq x y z
N MET A 1 -7.06 -16.24 -13.69
CA MET A 1 -8.28 -15.60 -13.14
C MET A 1 -8.09 -14.09 -13.13
N GLY A 2 -9.01 -13.34 -13.75
CA GLY A 2 -8.92 -11.87 -13.88
C GLY A 2 -9.18 -11.12 -12.57
N ARG A 3 -8.98 -9.79 -12.59
CA ARG A 3 -9.19 -8.93 -11.42
C ARG A 3 -10.69 -8.66 -11.23
N GLY A 4 -11.30 -9.30 -10.23
CA GLY A 4 -12.68 -9.01 -9.83
C GLY A 4 -12.84 -7.62 -9.20
N ARG A 5 -13.98 -6.98 -9.45
CA ARG A 5 -14.36 -5.72 -8.78
C ARG A 5 -14.62 -6.00 -7.29
N VAL A 6 -14.12 -5.13 -6.42
CA VAL A 6 -14.34 -5.22 -4.96
C VAL A 6 -15.08 -3.97 -4.48
N GLN A 7 -15.97 -4.14 -3.50
CA GLN A 7 -16.62 -3.01 -2.83
C GLN A 7 -15.60 -2.29 -1.93
N LEU A 8 -15.70 -0.95 -1.86
CA LEU A 8 -14.88 -0.12 -0.97
C LEU A 8 -15.46 -0.16 0.45
N ARG A 9 -15.20 -1.28 1.14
CA ARG A 9 -15.52 -1.49 2.56
C ARG A 9 -14.47 -2.40 3.19
N ARG A 10 -14.51 -2.56 4.51
CA ARG A 10 -13.64 -3.51 5.22
C ARG A 10 -13.87 -4.92 4.67
N ILE A 11 -12.78 -5.62 4.37
CA ILE A 11 -12.84 -7.03 3.96
C ILE A 11 -12.94 -7.87 5.23
N GLU A 12 -14.05 -8.56 5.44
CA GLU A 12 -14.27 -9.35 6.67
C GLU A 12 -13.37 -10.58 6.74
N ASN A 13 -13.24 -11.30 5.62
CA ASN A 13 -12.37 -12.49 5.56
C ASN A 13 -10.91 -12.11 5.84
N ASN A 14 -10.36 -12.66 6.92
CA ASN A 14 -9.01 -12.33 7.40
C ASN A 14 -7.92 -12.66 6.37
N ILE A 15 -8.00 -13.81 5.69
CA ILE A 15 -7.02 -14.27 4.71
C ILE A 15 -7.06 -13.34 3.49
N SER A 16 -8.26 -13.08 2.94
CA SER A 16 -8.44 -12.16 1.81
C SER A 16 -7.98 -10.75 2.16
N ARG A 17 -8.25 -10.27 3.38
CA ARG A 17 -7.79 -8.97 3.87
C ARG A 17 -6.27 -8.90 3.96
N GLN A 18 -5.61 -9.93 4.49
CA GLN A 18 -4.14 -10.01 4.58
C GLN A 18 -3.48 -10.02 3.20
N VAL A 19 -3.96 -10.85 2.28
CA VAL A 19 -3.44 -10.91 0.91
C VAL A 19 -3.66 -9.57 0.19
N THR A 20 -4.85 -8.97 0.35
CA THR A 20 -5.17 -7.67 -0.25
C THR A 20 -4.30 -6.56 0.33
N PHE A 21 -4.07 -6.54 1.65
CA PHE A 21 -3.16 -5.60 2.30
C PHE A 21 -1.76 -5.70 1.70
N SER A 22 -1.19 -6.91 1.61
CA SER A 22 0.15 -7.11 1.05
C SER A 22 0.26 -6.61 -0.38
N LYS A 23 -0.72 -6.92 -1.25
CA LYS A 23 -0.72 -6.49 -2.65
C LYS A 23 -0.92 -4.97 -2.80
N ARG A 24 -1.87 -4.38 -2.07
CA ARG A 24 -2.16 -2.94 -2.15
C ARG A 24 -1.04 -2.09 -1.56
N ARG A 25 -0.47 -2.51 -0.42
CA ARG A 25 0.70 -1.85 0.19
C ARG A 25 1.88 -1.80 -0.77
N SER A 26 2.20 -2.91 -1.42
CA SER A 26 3.27 -2.96 -2.43
C SER A 26 2.98 -2.04 -3.62
N GLY A 27 1.73 -2.02 -4.12
CA GLY A 27 1.34 -1.09 -5.18
C GLY A 27 1.42 0.38 -4.76
N LEU A 28 1.03 0.70 -3.52
CA LEU A 28 1.09 2.06 -2.97
C LEU A 28 2.53 2.54 -2.80
N LEU A 29 3.42 1.69 -2.26
CA LEU A 29 4.85 1.96 -2.17
C LEU A 29 5.46 2.28 -3.54
N LYS A 30 5.11 1.47 -4.55
CA LYS A 30 5.56 1.73 -5.93
C LYS A 30 5.08 3.10 -6.43
N LYS A 31 3.84 3.48 -6.16
CA LYS A 31 3.30 4.80 -6.54
C LYS A 31 3.97 5.95 -5.80
N ALA A 32 4.24 5.80 -4.51
CA ALA A 32 4.96 6.82 -3.74
C ALA A 32 6.35 7.08 -4.34
N HIS A 33 7.09 6.01 -4.65
CA HIS A 33 8.39 6.11 -5.32
C HIS A 33 8.29 6.71 -6.73
N GLU A 34 7.33 6.27 -7.55
CA GLU A 34 7.10 6.84 -8.90
C GLU A 34 6.86 8.35 -8.83
N ILE A 35 6.03 8.83 -7.90
CA ILE A 35 5.76 10.27 -7.72
C ILE A 35 7.02 11.02 -7.31
N SER A 36 7.76 10.49 -6.33
CA SER A 36 8.99 11.14 -5.86
C SER A 36 9.99 11.34 -7.00
N VAL A 37 10.26 10.30 -7.79
CA VAL A 37 11.23 10.37 -8.90
C VAL A 37 10.72 11.19 -10.09
N LEU A 38 9.46 11.02 -10.48
CA LEU A 38 8.94 11.68 -11.70
C LEU A 38 8.66 13.17 -11.51
N CYS A 39 8.34 13.57 -10.28
CA CYS A 39 7.90 14.93 -9.97
C CYS A 39 8.88 15.69 -9.08
N ASP A 40 10.04 15.10 -8.75
CA ASP A 40 11.02 15.69 -7.83
C ASP A 40 10.36 16.17 -6.53
N ALA A 41 9.62 15.26 -5.91
CA ALA A 41 8.76 15.57 -4.78
C ALA A 41 9.17 14.77 -3.54
N ASP A 42 9.19 15.46 -2.40
CA ASP A 42 9.33 14.83 -1.09
C ASP A 42 8.05 14.05 -0.75
N VAL A 43 8.19 12.74 -0.56
CA VAL A 43 7.08 11.83 -0.29
C VAL A 43 7.41 10.91 0.88
N ALA A 44 6.55 10.92 1.89
CA ALA A 44 6.58 9.96 3.00
C ALA A 44 5.30 9.11 3.02
N LEU A 45 5.45 7.82 3.31
CA LEU A 45 4.36 6.87 3.48
C LEU A 45 4.56 6.06 4.77
N ILE A 46 3.55 6.04 5.63
CA ILE A 46 3.55 5.28 6.89
C ILE A 46 2.31 4.37 6.91
N VAL A 47 2.53 3.06 7.08
CA VAL A 47 1.45 2.07 7.10
C VAL A 47 1.66 1.08 8.25
N PHE A 48 0.66 0.97 9.12
CA PHE A 48 0.61 -0.08 10.13
C PHE A 48 -0.28 -1.23 9.67
N SER A 49 0.19 -2.47 9.86
CA SER A 49 -0.68 -3.64 9.77
C SER A 49 -1.60 -3.76 10.99
N ASN A 50 -2.62 -4.62 10.89
CA ASN A 50 -3.48 -4.96 12.02
C ASN A 50 -2.74 -5.63 13.20
N LYS A 51 -1.50 -6.07 13.00
CA LYS A 51 -0.62 -6.61 14.06
C LYS A 51 0.36 -5.57 14.60
N GLY A 52 0.21 -4.29 14.23
CA GLY A 52 1.09 -3.20 14.66
C GLY A 52 2.44 -3.14 13.93
N LYS A 53 2.74 -4.05 13.00
CA LYS A 53 3.97 -3.96 12.19
C LYS A 53 3.95 -2.71 11.32
N LEU A 54 5.00 -1.89 11.44
CA LEU A 54 5.27 -0.71 10.63
C LEU A 54 5.83 -1.11 9.25
N PHE A 55 5.35 -0.42 8.23
CA PHE A 55 5.91 -0.39 6.89
C PHE A 55 5.97 1.07 6.45
N GLU A 56 7.15 1.50 6.04
CA GLU A 56 7.40 2.89 5.70
C GLU A 56 8.16 3.04 4.39
N PHE A 57 8.06 4.24 3.82
CA PHE A 57 8.87 4.74 2.73
C PHE A 57 9.08 6.24 2.93
N SER A 58 10.30 6.70 2.69
CA SER A 58 10.64 8.10 2.57
C SER A 58 11.42 8.24 1.27
N SER A 59 11.13 9.27 0.49
CA SER A 59 12.09 9.75 -0.49
C SER A 59 13.34 10.26 0.24
N ASP A 60 14.51 9.95 -0.30
CA ASP A 60 15.75 10.61 0.12
C ASP A 60 15.72 12.07 -0.37
N PRO A 61 16.35 13.00 0.37
CA PRO A 61 16.50 14.39 -0.05
C PRO A 61 17.48 14.57 -1.22
#